data_AF-A0A0Q9PIX0-F1
#
_entry.id   AF-A0A0Q9PIX0-F1
#
_cell.length_a   1.000
_cell.length_b   1.000
_cell.length_c   1.000
_cell.angle_alpha   90.00
_cell.angle_beta   90.00
_cell.angle_gamma   90.00
#
_symmetry.space_group_name_H-M   'P 1'
#
loop_
_entity.id
_entity.type
_entity.pdbx_description
1 polymer ?
#
loop_
_entity_poly.entity_id
_entity_poly.type
_entity_poly.pdbx_seq_one_letter_code
_entity_poly.pdbx_strand_id
1 'polypeptide(L)'
;MNAQSHRTHTRGFGLFETILTFAILIAASATVWALAAPAGVTTQVAAETTRLSTLVQNIDGAFANAGDFAGVTTANGIRDGWQAPGISPVDTAWGTFDLAPATVHAPNDAWSASYSTVPPEACAQLTAQALHSMAWLAVTVDGTSVSTTTAQSACTDPQHPTHALVLVRYVGTKTGPTSGLQPLCFDRYRKDPRGYETGCPQNDSAYAPAPHTL
;
A
#
# COMPACT_ATOMS: atom_id res chain seq x y z
N MET A 1 -5.82 83.20 24.24
CA MET A 1 -5.60 81.89 24.89
C MET A 1 -6.15 80.83 23.95
N ASN A 2 -5.30 80.07 23.27
CA ASN A 2 -5.69 79.04 22.31
C ASN A 2 -5.46 77.67 22.95
N ALA A 3 -6.53 76.89 23.14
CA ALA A 3 -6.46 75.51 23.60
C ALA A 3 -6.62 74.57 22.40
N GLN A 4 -5.51 73.99 21.92
CA GLN A 4 -5.54 72.91 20.95
C GLN A 4 -5.78 71.59 21.69
N SER A 5 -6.95 71.01 21.47
CA SER A 5 -7.31 69.67 21.92
C SER A 5 -6.58 68.62 21.06
N HIS A 6 -5.55 67.99 21.62
CA HIS A 6 -4.96 66.79 21.04
C HIS A 6 -5.90 65.61 21.29
N ARG A 7 -6.62 65.15 20.26
CA ARG A 7 -7.33 63.86 20.29
C ARG A 7 -6.32 62.76 19.97
N THR A 8 -5.99 61.95 20.97
CA THR A 8 -5.31 60.67 20.79
C THR A 8 -6.27 59.70 20.10
N HIS A 9 -5.99 59.37 18.84
CA HIS A 9 -6.72 58.34 18.10
C HIS A 9 -6.36 56.97 18.69
N THR A 10 -7.26 56.39 19.49
CA THR A 10 -7.16 54.98 19.87
C THR A 10 -7.46 54.15 18.64
N ARG A 11 -6.41 53.59 18.00
CA ARG A 11 -6.56 52.66 16.88
C ARG A 11 -7.04 51.31 17.43
N GLY A 12 -8.35 51.11 17.45
CA GLY A 12 -8.93 49.78 17.65
C GLY A 12 -8.74 48.96 16.37
N PHE A 13 -8.32 47.70 16.51
CA PHE A 13 -8.25 46.76 15.40
C PHE A 13 -9.63 46.66 14.74
N GLY A 14 -9.69 46.97 13.45
CA GLY A 14 -10.91 46.80 12.67
C GLY A 14 -11.20 45.33 12.42
N LEU A 15 -12.49 44.95 12.33
CA LEU A 15 -12.92 43.58 12.01
C LEU A 15 -12.25 43.01 10.75
N PHE A 16 -11.99 43.87 9.76
CA PHE A 16 -11.26 43.49 8.54
C PHE A 16 -9.80 43.13 8.81
N GLU A 17 -9.15 43.83 9.73
CA GLU A 17 -7.75 43.61 10.07
C GLU A 17 -7.58 42.29 10.85
N THR A 18 -8.53 41.96 11.74
CA THR A 18 -8.54 40.66 12.43
C THR A 18 -8.82 39.50 11.46
N ILE A 19 -9.79 39.61 10.55
CA ILE A 19 -10.06 38.58 9.54
C ILE A 19 -8.84 38.37 8.64
N LEU A 20 -8.18 39.44 8.19
CA LEU A 20 -6.96 39.36 7.38
C LEU A 20 -5.83 38.63 8.13
N THR A 21 -5.65 38.97 9.41
CA THR A 21 -4.62 38.33 10.25
C THR A 21 -4.89 36.83 10.42
N PHE A 22 -6.15 36.44 10.66
CA PHE A 22 -6.55 35.04 10.73
C PHE A 22 -6.36 34.31 9.40
N ALA A 23 -6.69 34.93 8.26
CA ALA A 23 -6.49 34.34 6.94
C ALA A 23 -4.99 34.07 6.67
N ILE A 24 -4.11 35.01 7.04
CA ILE A 24 -2.66 34.84 6.92
C ILE A 24 -2.15 33.72 7.84
N LEU A 25 -2.64 33.64 9.08
CA LEU A 25 -2.27 32.57 10.02
C LEU A 25 -2.73 31.18 9.54
N ILE A 26 -3.91 31.08 8.94
CA ILE A 26 -4.41 29.84 8.35
C ILE A 26 -3.55 29.44 7.14
N ALA A 27 -3.22 30.38 6.26
CA ALA A 27 -2.34 30.11 5.11
C ALA A 27 -0.92 29.71 5.53
N ALA A 28 -0.38 30.34 6.57
CA ALA A 28 0.94 30.02 7.11
C ALA A 28 0.98 28.65 7.80
N SER A 29 -0.05 28.29 8.56
CA SER A 29 -0.14 26.96 9.16
C SER A 29 -0.33 25.85 8.12
N ALA A 30 -1.12 26.09 7.07
CA ALA A 30 -1.28 25.14 5.96
C ALA A 30 0.04 24.90 5.21
N THR A 31 0.84 25.95 4.99
CA THR A 31 2.15 25.82 4.33
C THR A 31 3.17 25.06 5.17
N VAL A 32 3.21 25.29 6.50
CA VAL A 32 4.07 24.49 7.40
C VAL A 32 3.65 23.02 7.41
N TRP A 33 2.36 22.73 7.45
CA TRP A 33 1.87 21.35 7.42
C TRP A 33 2.19 20.65 6.09
N ALA A 34 2.00 21.33 4.96
CA ALA A 34 2.36 20.81 3.63
C ALA A 34 3.86 20.50 3.49
N LEU A 35 4.73 21.24 4.17
CA LEU A 35 6.17 20.97 4.19
C LEU A 35 6.56 19.81 5.12
N ALA A 36 5.80 19.58 6.20
CA ALA A 36 6.10 18.54 7.19
C ALA A 36 5.48 17.17 6.84
N ALA A 37 4.34 17.14 6.14
CA ALA A 37 3.63 15.91 5.78
C ALA A 37 4.49 14.89 5.00
N PRO A 38 5.30 15.28 3.99
CA PRO A 38 6.14 14.34 3.25
C PRO A 38 7.17 13.62 4.11
N ALA A 39 7.73 14.31 5.12
CA ALA A 39 8.71 13.72 6.03
C ALA A 39 8.07 12.67 6.96
N GLY A 40 6.80 12.85 7.33
CA GLY A 40 6.04 11.85 8.07
C GLY A 40 5.79 10.60 7.24
N VAL A 41 5.34 10.78 6.00
CA VAL A 41 5.05 9.66 5.08
C VAL A 41 6.31 8.84 4.79
N THR A 42 7.44 9.47 4.45
CA THR A 42 8.68 8.73 4.15
C THR A 42 9.18 7.92 5.35
N THR A 43 9.11 8.48 6.56
CA THR A 43 9.50 7.77 7.79
C THR A 43 8.59 6.57 8.06
N GLN A 44 7.28 6.75 7.90
CA GLN A 44 6.30 5.68 8.08
C GLN A 44 6.48 4.58 7.01
N VAL A 45 6.69 4.96 5.75
CA VAL A 45 6.98 4.04 4.66
C VAL A 45 8.27 3.25 4.93
N ALA A 46 9.32 3.90 5.45
CA ALA A 46 10.55 3.21 5.81
C ALA A 46 10.33 2.16 6.91
N ALA A 47 9.57 2.49 7.96
CA ALA A 47 9.21 1.54 9.01
C ALA A 47 8.42 0.34 8.45
N GLU A 48 7.50 0.58 7.51
CA GLU A 48 6.72 -0.46 6.85
C GLU A 48 7.56 -1.33 5.91
N THR A 49 8.51 -0.74 5.16
CA THR A 49 9.49 -1.52 4.40
C THR A 49 10.30 -2.44 5.32
N THR A 50 10.72 -1.95 6.49
CA THR A 50 11.40 -2.78 7.49
C THR A 50 10.48 -3.91 7.98
N ARG A 51 9.23 -3.62 8.37
CA ARG A 51 8.24 -4.63 8.76
C ARG A 51 8.13 -5.72 7.69
N LEU A 52 7.87 -5.33 6.44
CA LEU A 52 7.67 -6.24 5.31
C LEU A 52 8.90 -7.12 5.05
N SER A 53 10.11 -6.55 5.10
CA SER A 53 11.36 -7.32 4.93
C SER A 53 11.61 -8.31 6.06
N THR A 54 11.32 -7.94 7.31
CA THR A 54 11.43 -8.83 8.47
C THR A 54 10.42 -9.96 8.42
N LEU A 55 9.17 -9.65 8.05
CA LEU A 55 8.12 -10.66 7.86
C LEU A 55 8.50 -11.67 6.79
N VAL A 56 9.01 -11.20 5.65
CA VAL A 56 9.55 -12.06 4.60
C VAL A 56 10.57 -13.04 5.17
N GLN A 57 11.58 -12.55 5.89
CA GLN A 57 12.64 -13.41 6.43
C GLN A 57 12.10 -14.42 7.45
N ASN A 58 11.25 -13.97 8.37
CA ASN A 58 10.75 -14.79 9.47
C ASN A 58 9.70 -15.80 9.04
N ILE A 59 8.73 -15.40 8.21
CA ILE A 59 7.69 -16.29 7.70
C ILE A 59 8.29 -17.30 6.72
N ASP A 60 9.14 -16.86 5.77
CA ASP A 60 9.78 -17.81 4.87
C ASP A 60 10.67 -18.79 5.67
N GLY A 61 11.40 -18.32 6.68
CA GLY A 61 12.18 -19.19 7.55
C GLY A 61 11.33 -20.20 8.34
N ALA A 62 10.18 -19.78 8.86
CA ALA A 62 9.27 -20.63 9.62
C ALA A 62 8.55 -21.68 8.76
N PHE A 63 8.27 -21.37 7.50
CA PHE A 63 7.47 -22.20 6.61
C PHE A 63 8.24 -22.81 5.42
N ALA A 64 9.55 -22.55 5.28
CA ALA A 64 10.40 -22.99 4.18
C ALA A 64 10.25 -24.48 3.83
N ASN A 65 10.15 -25.33 4.86
CA ASN A 65 10.11 -26.78 4.70
C ASN A 65 8.71 -27.33 4.42
N ALA A 66 7.66 -26.61 4.80
CA ALA A 66 6.27 -27.06 4.64
C ALA A 66 5.69 -26.64 3.29
N GLY A 67 6.06 -25.44 2.81
CA GLY A 67 5.40 -24.81 1.66
C GLY A 67 3.91 -24.56 1.87
N ASP A 68 3.43 -24.68 3.11
CA ASP A 68 2.05 -24.50 3.51
C ASP A 68 1.97 -23.38 4.53
N PHE A 69 1.36 -22.28 4.13
CA PHE A 69 1.24 -21.06 4.90
C PHE A 69 -0.13 -20.95 5.61
N ALA A 70 -0.87 -22.05 5.81
CA ALA A 70 -2.17 -22.05 6.51
C ALA A 70 -2.09 -21.42 7.91
N GLY A 71 -0.92 -21.48 8.55
CA GLY A 71 -0.66 -20.88 9.84
C GLY A 71 -0.31 -19.39 9.81
N VAL A 72 -0.18 -18.76 8.64
CA VAL A 72 0.17 -17.34 8.54
C VAL A 72 -1.05 -16.50 8.86
N THR A 73 -1.10 -15.99 10.07
CA THR A 73 -2.09 -15.02 10.53
C THR A 73 -1.42 -13.95 11.39
N THR A 74 -2.04 -12.78 11.50
CA THR A 74 -1.51 -11.71 12.37
C THR A 74 -1.37 -12.17 13.82
N ALA A 75 -2.34 -12.93 14.32
CA ALA A 75 -2.31 -13.48 15.68
C ALA A 75 -1.13 -14.44 15.91
N ASN A 76 -0.86 -15.35 14.96
CA ASN A 76 0.30 -16.24 15.04
C ASN A 76 1.61 -15.45 14.89
N GLY A 77 1.65 -14.45 14.01
CA GLY A 77 2.83 -13.59 13.87
C GLY A 77 3.19 -12.80 15.12
N ILE A 78 2.20 -12.42 15.93
CA ILE A 78 2.41 -11.83 17.25
C ILE A 78 2.97 -12.87 18.22
N ARG A 79 2.32 -14.03 18.31
CA ARG A 79 2.72 -15.12 19.21
C ARG A 79 4.14 -15.60 18.93
N ASP A 80 4.48 -15.74 17.65
CA ASP A 80 5.73 -16.36 17.18
C ASP A 80 6.82 -15.33 16.86
N GLY A 81 6.53 -14.03 17.04
CA GLY A 81 7.52 -12.95 16.95
C GLY A 81 8.03 -12.65 15.53
N TRP A 82 7.18 -12.78 14.50
CA TRP A 82 7.61 -12.53 13.11
C TRP A 82 7.78 -11.05 12.76
N GLN A 83 7.26 -10.16 13.60
CA GLN A 83 7.25 -8.71 13.38
C GLN A 83 8.57 -8.06 13.77
N ALA A 84 8.89 -6.93 13.14
CA ALA A 84 10.05 -6.14 13.53
C ALA A 84 9.88 -5.53 14.93
N PRO A 85 10.93 -5.49 15.78
CA PRO A 85 10.85 -4.90 17.11
C PRO A 85 10.42 -3.44 17.09
N GLY A 86 9.56 -3.04 18.03
CA GLY A 86 9.11 -1.65 18.18
C GLY A 86 8.09 -1.18 17.13
N ILE A 87 7.61 -2.07 16.26
CA ILE A 87 6.57 -1.80 15.28
C ILE A 87 5.29 -2.51 15.73
N SER A 88 4.15 -1.80 15.73
CA SER A 88 2.85 -2.41 16.09
C SER A 88 2.53 -3.58 15.14
N PRO A 89 2.01 -4.71 15.60
CA PRO A 89 1.74 -5.86 14.73
C PRO A 89 0.41 -5.76 13.97
N VAL A 90 -0.50 -4.89 14.40
CA VAL A 90 -1.87 -4.77 13.87
C VAL A 90 -2.14 -3.36 13.35
N ASP A 91 -1.58 -2.35 14.02
CA ASP A 91 -1.81 -0.95 13.65
C ASP A 91 -0.65 -0.42 12.80
N THR A 92 -1.02 0.39 11.82
CA THR A 92 -0.09 1.16 11.00
C THR A 92 -0.38 2.64 11.17
N ALA A 93 0.46 3.49 10.60
CA ALA A 93 0.20 4.93 10.57
C ALA A 93 -1.09 5.31 9.83
N TRP A 94 -1.67 4.38 9.04
CA TRP A 94 -2.76 4.68 8.13
C TRP A 94 -3.95 3.73 8.24
N GLY A 95 -3.90 2.70 9.08
CA GLY A 95 -4.97 1.70 9.15
C GLY A 95 -4.52 0.36 9.72
N THR A 96 -5.34 -0.66 9.52
CA THR A 96 -5.08 -2.02 9.97
C THR A 96 -4.14 -2.75 9.01
N PHE A 97 -3.21 -3.49 9.60
CA PHE A 97 -2.35 -4.46 8.94
C PHE A 97 -2.87 -5.87 9.21
N ASP A 98 -2.89 -6.71 8.18
CA ASP A 98 -3.23 -8.11 8.35
C ASP A 98 -2.32 -9.04 7.55
N LEU A 99 -2.11 -10.23 8.10
CA LEU A 99 -1.43 -11.36 7.48
C LEU A 99 -2.45 -12.48 7.29
N ALA A 100 -2.45 -13.07 6.10
CA ALA A 100 -3.33 -14.19 5.80
C ALA A 100 -2.64 -15.23 4.90
N PRO A 101 -3.08 -16.49 4.93
CA PRO A 101 -2.72 -17.46 3.92
C PRO A 101 -3.33 -17.05 2.57
N ALA A 102 -2.60 -17.30 1.50
CA ALA A 102 -3.02 -17.03 0.13
C ALA A 102 -2.87 -18.28 -0.74
N THR A 103 -3.48 -18.26 -1.92
CA THR A 103 -3.45 -19.39 -2.87
C THR A 103 -3.07 -18.88 -4.26
N VAL A 104 -2.04 -19.48 -4.84
CA VAL A 104 -1.56 -19.20 -6.20
C VAL A 104 -1.80 -20.41 -7.10
N HIS A 105 -1.34 -21.59 -6.70
CA HIS A 105 -1.50 -22.85 -7.43
C HIS A 105 -2.18 -23.94 -6.59
N ALA A 106 -1.90 -23.99 -5.29
CA ALA A 106 -2.48 -24.94 -4.35
C ALA A 106 -2.92 -24.23 -3.06
N PRO A 107 -3.90 -24.78 -2.30
CA PRO A 107 -4.36 -24.15 -1.08
C PRO A 107 -3.21 -23.81 -0.11
N ASN A 108 -3.17 -22.55 0.32
CA ASN A 108 -2.18 -22.02 1.26
C ASN A 108 -0.72 -22.14 0.80
N ASP A 109 -0.46 -22.16 -0.51
CA ASP A 109 0.91 -22.21 -1.05
C ASP A 109 1.62 -20.83 -1.09
N ALA A 110 0.91 -19.79 -0.67
CA ALA A 110 1.38 -18.42 -0.56
C ALA A 110 0.87 -17.78 0.74
N TRP A 111 1.35 -16.58 1.02
CA TRP A 111 0.80 -15.72 2.07
C TRP A 111 0.72 -14.28 1.59
N SER A 112 -0.10 -13.48 2.24
CA SER A 112 -0.27 -12.07 1.91
C SER A 112 -0.12 -11.17 3.13
N ALA A 113 0.38 -9.97 2.88
CA ALA A 113 0.31 -8.84 3.78
C ALA A 113 -0.65 -7.80 3.20
N SER A 114 -1.60 -7.32 3.99
CA SER A 114 -2.62 -6.37 3.54
C SER A 114 -2.74 -5.15 4.44
N TYR A 115 -3.03 -4.02 3.83
CA TYR A 115 -3.28 -2.73 4.46
C TYR A 115 -4.66 -2.21 4.02
N SER A 116 -5.44 -1.66 4.95
CA SER A 116 -6.82 -1.24 4.67
C SER A 116 -6.97 0.15 4.05
N THR A 117 -6.15 1.11 4.46
CA THR A 117 -6.45 2.55 4.28
C THR A 117 -5.17 3.37 4.05
N VAL A 118 -4.34 2.95 3.09
CA VAL A 118 -3.06 3.61 2.79
C VAL A 118 -3.29 4.90 2.00
N PRO A 119 -2.73 6.07 2.40
CA PRO A 119 -2.87 7.30 1.63
C PRO A 119 -2.12 7.22 0.30
N PRO A 120 -2.52 8.01 -0.71
CA PRO A 120 -1.98 7.98 -2.07
C PRO A 120 -0.45 7.96 -2.16
N GLU A 121 0.22 8.86 -1.44
CA GLU A 121 1.68 8.97 -1.48
C GLU A 121 2.37 7.74 -0.88
N ALA A 122 1.85 7.21 0.23
CA ALA A 122 2.41 6.01 0.86
C ALA A 122 2.13 4.76 0.00
N CYS A 123 0.95 4.67 -0.62
CA CYS A 123 0.58 3.59 -1.52
C CYS A 123 1.58 3.50 -2.69
N ALA A 124 1.86 4.63 -3.34
CA ALA A 124 2.78 4.68 -4.46
C ALA A 124 4.19 4.25 -4.05
N GLN A 125 4.69 4.75 -2.92
CA GLN A 125 6.04 4.41 -2.43
C GLN A 125 6.17 2.96 -1.97
N LEU A 126 5.20 2.41 -1.25
CA LEU A 126 5.21 1.01 -0.81
C LEU A 126 5.10 0.06 -1.99
N THR A 127 4.19 0.34 -2.93
CA THR A 127 4.01 -0.45 -4.14
C THR A 127 5.30 -0.47 -4.97
N ALA A 128 5.91 0.70 -5.19
CA ALA A 128 7.18 0.80 -5.92
C ALA A 128 8.29 -0.02 -5.26
N GLN A 129 8.45 0.10 -3.94
CA GLN A 129 9.46 -0.67 -3.20
C GLN A 129 9.18 -2.18 -3.23
N ALA A 130 7.92 -2.59 -3.06
CA ALA A 130 7.52 -3.98 -3.13
C ALA A 130 7.86 -4.60 -4.48
N LEU A 131 7.46 -3.93 -5.57
CA LEU A 131 7.74 -4.38 -6.94
C LEU A 131 9.25 -4.42 -7.24
N HIS A 132 10.03 -3.49 -6.68
CA HIS A 132 11.48 -3.45 -6.89
C HIS A 132 12.23 -4.54 -6.11
N SER A 133 11.73 -4.92 -4.93
CA SER A 133 12.39 -5.91 -4.06
C SER A 133 12.44 -7.32 -4.66
N MET A 134 11.58 -7.62 -5.64
CA MET A 134 11.35 -8.96 -6.22
C MET A 134 11.00 -10.05 -5.19
N ALA A 135 10.82 -9.68 -3.91
CA ALA A 135 10.38 -10.59 -2.87
C ALA A 135 8.91 -10.97 -3.10
N TRP A 136 8.09 -10.01 -3.54
CA TRP A 136 6.66 -10.20 -3.74
C TRP A 136 6.36 -10.76 -5.12
N LEU A 137 5.45 -11.73 -5.18
CA LEU A 137 4.95 -12.27 -6.43
C LEU A 137 4.00 -11.27 -7.10
N ALA A 138 3.05 -10.75 -6.33
CA ALA A 138 2.02 -9.83 -6.81
C ALA A 138 1.82 -8.68 -5.84
N VAL A 139 1.44 -7.52 -6.36
CA VAL A 139 0.92 -6.40 -5.59
C VAL A 139 -0.42 -6.01 -6.20
N THR A 140 -1.42 -5.76 -5.35
CA THR A 140 -2.72 -5.25 -5.76
C THR A 140 -3.07 -3.98 -5.00
N VAL A 141 -3.69 -3.04 -5.71
CA VAL A 141 -4.23 -1.79 -5.18
C VAL A 141 -5.73 -1.81 -5.47
N ASP A 142 -6.55 -1.73 -4.43
CA ASP A 142 -8.01 -1.84 -4.49
C ASP A 142 -8.48 -3.09 -5.26
N GLY A 143 -7.77 -4.20 -5.06
CA GLY A 143 -8.05 -5.48 -5.72
C GLY A 143 -7.52 -5.60 -7.15
N THR A 144 -6.96 -4.53 -7.73
CA THR A 144 -6.39 -4.52 -9.08
C THR A 144 -4.90 -4.82 -9.03
N SER A 145 -4.42 -5.80 -9.80
CA SER A 145 -2.98 -6.08 -9.85
C SER A 145 -2.22 -4.96 -10.57
N VAL A 146 -1.10 -4.55 -9.98
CA VAL A 146 -0.29 -3.43 -10.46
C VAL A 146 1.12 -3.88 -10.83
N SER A 147 1.67 -3.18 -11.82
CA SER A 147 3.05 -3.29 -12.29
C SER A 147 3.82 -2.00 -11.98
N THR A 148 5.12 -1.98 -12.24
CA THR A 148 5.96 -0.79 -12.00
C THR A 148 5.50 0.43 -12.80
N THR A 149 4.84 0.23 -13.94
CA THR A 149 4.34 1.30 -14.80
C THR A 149 2.94 1.78 -14.42
N THR A 150 2.16 0.98 -13.71
CA THR A 150 0.75 1.27 -13.36
C THR A 150 0.56 1.60 -11.87
N ALA A 151 1.55 1.32 -11.03
CA ALA A 151 1.54 1.57 -9.59
C ALA A 151 1.18 3.02 -9.23
N GLN A 152 1.82 4.00 -9.89
CA GLN A 152 1.58 5.41 -9.60
C GLN A 152 0.13 5.80 -9.88
N SER A 153 -0.39 5.46 -11.06
CA SER A 153 -1.76 5.80 -11.44
C SER A 153 -2.81 5.09 -10.60
N ALA A 154 -2.54 3.86 -10.14
CA ALA A 154 -3.44 3.13 -9.27
C ALA A 154 -3.54 3.75 -7.86
N CYS A 155 -2.44 4.28 -7.35
CA CYS A 155 -2.36 4.89 -6.02
C CYS A 155 -2.71 6.39 -5.99
N THR A 156 -2.98 7.04 -7.13
CA THR A 156 -3.32 8.48 -7.16
C THR A 156 -4.69 8.76 -7.76
N ASP A 157 -5.61 7.78 -7.72
CA ASP A 157 -6.97 7.99 -8.18
C ASP A 157 -7.66 9.07 -7.33
N PRO A 158 -8.02 10.24 -7.90
CA PRO A 158 -8.64 11.32 -7.14
C PRO A 158 -10.03 10.98 -6.56
N GLN A 159 -10.65 9.87 -6.98
CA GLN A 159 -11.91 9.38 -6.40
C GLN A 159 -11.71 8.62 -5.08
N HIS A 160 -10.49 8.18 -4.77
CA HIS A 160 -10.18 7.35 -3.60
C HIS A 160 -9.16 8.04 -2.69
N PRO A 161 -9.56 8.53 -1.49
CA PRO A 161 -8.65 9.23 -0.58
C PRO A 161 -7.69 8.30 0.16
N THR A 162 -7.95 6.98 0.11
CA THR A 162 -7.12 5.92 0.68
C THR A 162 -7.30 4.65 -0.14
N HIS A 163 -6.29 3.79 -0.15
CA HIS A 163 -6.24 2.57 -0.93
C HIS A 163 -6.04 1.33 -0.07
N ALA A 164 -6.70 0.24 -0.44
CA ALA A 164 -6.39 -1.09 0.07
C ALA A 164 -5.20 -1.66 -0.70
N LEU A 165 -4.13 -2.01 0.01
CA LEU A 165 -2.90 -2.54 -0.59
C LEU A 165 -2.71 -3.98 -0.14
N VAL A 166 -2.52 -4.91 -1.08
CA VAL A 166 -2.22 -6.32 -0.77
C VAL A 166 -0.95 -6.75 -1.50
N LEU A 167 -0.02 -7.33 -0.77
CA LEU A 167 1.22 -7.89 -1.30
C LEU A 167 1.18 -9.40 -1.10
N VAL A 168 1.35 -10.17 -2.17
CA VAL A 168 1.32 -11.63 -2.16
C VAL A 168 2.74 -12.17 -2.30
N ARG A 169 3.15 -13.02 -1.38
CA ARG A 169 4.43 -13.73 -1.39
C ARG A 169 4.23 -15.21 -1.71
N TYR A 170 5.01 -15.72 -2.65
CA TYR A 170 5.03 -17.12 -3.04
C TYR A 170 6.47 -17.64 -3.08
N VAL A 171 6.73 -18.77 -2.42
CA VAL A 171 8.06 -19.40 -2.34
C VAL A 171 8.15 -20.68 -3.19
N GLY A 172 7.01 -21.24 -3.59
CA GLY A 172 6.91 -22.29 -4.61
C GLY A 172 7.47 -23.65 -4.26
N THR A 173 7.41 -24.02 -2.98
CA THR A 173 7.85 -25.33 -2.49
C THR A 173 6.73 -26.38 -2.48
N LYS A 174 5.46 -25.97 -2.51
CA LYS A 174 4.29 -26.87 -2.55
C LYS A 174 3.84 -27.09 -4.00
N THR A 175 4.00 -28.31 -4.51
CA THR A 175 3.50 -28.71 -5.84
C THR A 175 2.06 -29.21 -5.73
N GLY A 176 1.15 -28.62 -6.51
CA GLY A 176 -0.25 -29.07 -6.64
C GLY A 176 -0.63 -29.29 -8.11
N PRO A 177 -1.72 -30.02 -8.40
CA PRO A 177 -2.19 -30.19 -9.77
C PRO A 177 -2.64 -28.83 -10.34
N THR A 178 -2.01 -28.40 -11.44
CA THR A 178 -2.19 -27.09 -12.12
C THR A 178 -3.53 -26.94 -12.87
N SER A 179 -4.56 -27.71 -12.50
CA SER A 179 -5.84 -27.70 -13.20
C SER A 179 -6.81 -26.71 -12.56
N GLY A 180 -6.83 -25.46 -13.05
CA GLY A 180 -8.05 -24.64 -12.95
C GLY A 180 -7.95 -23.20 -12.47
N LEU A 181 -6.79 -22.56 -12.43
CA LEU A 181 -6.72 -21.13 -12.11
C LEU A 181 -6.25 -20.33 -13.33
N GLN A 182 -7.00 -19.25 -13.63
CA GLN A 182 -6.64 -18.26 -14.65
C GLN A 182 -5.18 -17.85 -14.44
N PRO A 183 -4.36 -17.77 -15.50
CA PRO A 183 -3.03 -17.20 -15.37
C PRO A 183 -3.22 -15.76 -14.91
N LEU A 184 -2.87 -15.47 -13.66
CA LEU A 184 -2.54 -14.11 -13.27
C LEU A 184 -1.45 -13.69 -14.26
N CYS A 185 -1.80 -12.78 -15.17
CA CYS A 185 -0.89 -12.27 -16.18
C CYS A 185 0.25 -11.54 -15.45
N PHE A 186 1.28 -12.28 -15.10
CA PHE A 186 2.51 -11.74 -14.56
C PHE A 186 3.38 -11.34 -15.74
N ASP A 187 3.60 -10.05 -15.93
CA ASP A 187 4.75 -9.51 -16.67
C ASP A 187 6.04 -9.85 -15.89
N ARG A 188 6.34 -11.14 -15.76
CA ARG A 188 7.67 -11.60 -15.38
C ARG A 188 8.52 -11.43 -16.62
N TYR A 189 9.35 -10.39 -16.64
CA TYR A 189 10.52 -10.33 -17.51
C TYR A 189 11.51 -11.44 -17.11
N ARG A 190 11.19 -12.68 -17.46
CA ARG A 190 12.18 -13.75 -17.53
C ARG A 190 12.88 -13.58 -18.86
N LYS A 191 14.13 -13.13 -18.83
CA LYS A 191 14.98 -13.04 -20.02
C LYS A 191 15.26 -14.47 -20.51
N ASP A 192 14.41 -14.97 -21.41
CA ASP A 192 14.65 -16.23 -22.13
C ASP A 192 15.73 -15.97 -23.21
N PRO A 193 16.80 -16.77 -23.33
CA PRO A 193 17.85 -16.56 -24.33
C PRO A 193 17.40 -16.73 -25.80
N ARG A 194 16.11 -16.94 -26.10
CA ARG A 194 15.63 -17.22 -27.47
C ARG A 194 14.74 -16.17 -28.13
N GLY A 195 14.48 -15.03 -27.50
CA GLY A 195 13.71 -13.95 -28.13
C GLY A 195 12.62 -13.39 -27.22
N TYR A 196 12.26 -12.15 -27.48
CA TYR A 196 11.26 -11.40 -26.72
C TYR A 196 9.85 -11.88 -27.12
N GLU A 197 9.11 -12.49 -26.20
CA GLU A 197 7.66 -12.53 -26.28
C GLU A 197 7.11 -11.69 -25.13
N THR A 198 6.73 -10.46 -25.46
CA THR A 198 5.89 -9.61 -24.61
C THR A 198 4.46 -9.76 -25.12
N GLY A 199 3.57 -10.27 -24.28
CA GLY A 199 2.13 -10.23 -24.57
C GLY A 199 1.32 -11.27 -23.80
N CYS A 200 0.36 -10.80 -23.00
CA CYS A 200 -0.81 -11.62 -22.67
C CYS A 200 -1.60 -11.90 -23.97
N PRO A 201 -2.12 -13.12 -24.20
CA PRO A 201 -3.12 -13.31 -25.24
C PRO A 201 -4.35 -12.45 -24.90
N GLN A 202 -4.68 -11.47 -25.74
CA GLN A 202 -5.99 -10.84 -25.71
C GLN A 202 -7.02 -11.94 -25.98
N ASN A 203 -7.83 -12.25 -24.98
CA ASN A 203 -8.94 -13.18 -25.13
C ASN A 203 -10.08 -12.51 -25.90
N ASP A 204 -9.95 -12.42 -27.23
CA ASP A 204 -11.07 -12.18 -28.12
C ASP A 204 -11.87 -13.49 -28.27
N SER A 205 -12.60 -13.90 -27.22
CA SER A 205 -13.59 -14.98 -27.32
C SER A 205 -14.66 -14.87 -26.23
N ALA A 206 -15.74 -14.21 -26.64
CA ALA A 206 -17.14 -14.42 -26.30
C ALA A 206 -17.50 -15.27 -25.06
N TYR A 207 -18.19 -14.60 -24.15
CA TYR A 207 -19.16 -15.15 -23.21
C TYR A 207 -20.13 -16.14 -23.88
N ALA A 208 -20.16 -17.39 -23.40
CA ALA A 208 -21.28 -18.30 -23.62
C ALA A 208 -21.73 -18.86 -22.26
N PRO A 209 -22.96 -18.59 -21.79
CA PRO A 209 -23.46 -19.17 -20.56
C PRO A 209 -23.81 -20.65 -20.75
N ALA A 210 -23.41 -21.48 -19.78
CA ALA A 210 -23.69 -22.92 -19.75
C ALA A 210 -25.20 -23.21 -19.52
N PRO A 211 -25.74 -24.30 -20.08
CA PRO A 211 -27.16 -24.64 -19.96
C PRO A 211 -27.51 -25.21 -18.58
N HIS A 212 -28.59 -24.71 -17.98
CA HIS A 212 -29.24 -25.31 -16.82
C HIS A 212 -29.95 -26.61 -17.24
N THR A 213 -29.50 -27.74 -16.70
CA THR A 213 -30.28 -28.99 -16.68
C THR A 213 -31.32 -28.92 -15.56
N LEU A 214 -32.59 -29.09 -15.93
CA LEU A 214 -33.68 -29.56 -15.08
C LEU A 214 -33.75 -31.09 -15.15
#